data_AF-X7EHC0-F1
#
_entry.id   AF-X7EHC0-F1
#
_cell.length_a   1.000
_cell.length_b   1.000
_cell.length_c   1.000
_cell.angle_alpha   90.00
_cell.angle_beta   90.00
_cell.angle_gamma   90.00
#
_symmetry.space_group_name_H-M   'P 1'
#
loop_
_entity.id
_entity.type
_entity.pdbx_description
1 polymer ?
#
loop_
_entity_poly.entity_id
_entity_poly.type
_entity_poly.pdbx_seq_one_letter_code
_entity_poly.pdbx_strand_id
1 'polypeptide(L)'
;MSEARSVQAARFANAPGAYTNADAQGGMLETIMPDAAGKALLTRAADRLGLSARGYHRVIRVARTIADLEGSDGVSGPHVAEALSYRLAFASSED
;
A
#
# COMPACT_ATOMS: atom_id res chain seq x y z
N MET A 1 -11.95 11.90 2.29
CA MET A 1 -12.10 10.63 3.07
C MET A 1 -13.32 9.80 2.63
N SER A 2 -14.48 10.36 2.31
CA SER A 2 -15.66 9.58 1.85
C SER A 2 -15.42 8.88 0.50
N GLU A 3 -14.69 9.51 -0.42
CA GLU A 3 -14.44 8.99 -1.76
C GLU A 3 -13.51 7.77 -1.77
N ALA A 4 -12.35 7.86 -1.11
CA ALA A 4 -11.46 6.72 -0.93
C ALA A 4 -12.13 5.52 -0.25
N ARG A 5 -13.07 5.77 0.68
CA ARG A 5 -13.88 4.71 1.31
C ARG A 5 -14.86 4.07 0.33
N SER A 6 -15.48 4.86 -0.54
CA SER A 6 -16.38 4.37 -1.58
C SER A 6 -15.63 3.52 -2.60
N VAL A 7 -14.43 3.93 -3.00
CA VAL A 7 -13.56 3.16 -3.89
C VAL A 7 -13.17 1.82 -3.27
N GLN A 8 -12.79 1.80 -1.99
CA GLN A 8 -12.47 0.55 -1.28
C GLN A 8 -13.69 -0.37 -1.15
N ALA A 9 -14.86 0.18 -0.82
CA ALA A 9 -16.10 -0.60 -0.76
C ALA A 9 -16.42 -1.27 -2.09
N ALA A 10 -16.24 -0.56 -3.22
CA ALA A 10 -16.41 -1.14 -4.55
C ALA A 10 -15.37 -2.24 -4.84
N ARG A 11 -14.09 -1.99 -4.53
CA ARG A 11 -13.00 -2.97 -4.72
C ARG A 11 -13.23 -4.27 -3.96
N PHE A 12 -13.75 -4.18 -2.73
CA PHE A 12 -13.92 -5.33 -1.84
C PHE A 12 -15.35 -5.88 -1.80
N ALA A 13 -16.25 -5.42 -2.68
CA ALA A 13 -17.66 -5.82 -2.68
C ALA A 13 -17.88 -7.34 -2.75
N ASN A 14 -16.96 -8.07 -3.38
CA ASN A 14 -17.02 -9.53 -3.55
C ASN A 14 -15.98 -10.28 -2.69
N ALA A 15 -15.39 -9.64 -1.70
CA ALA A 15 -14.35 -10.21 -0.84
C ALA A 15 -14.84 -10.34 0.61
N PRO A 16 -15.40 -11.50 1.01
CA PRO A 16 -15.88 -11.71 2.37
C PRO A 16 -14.79 -11.41 3.41
N GLY A 17 -15.10 -10.53 4.35
CA GLY A 17 -14.20 -10.17 5.45
C GLY A 17 -13.15 -9.09 5.12
N ALA A 18 -13.14 -8.54 3.90
CA ALA A 18 -12.32 -7.38 3.55
C ALA A 18 -13.20 -6.15 3.32
N TYR A 19 -12.84 -5.02 3.95
CA TYR A 19 -13.58 -3.77 3.82
C TYR A 19 -12.67 -2.61 3.41
N THR A 20 -11.36 -2.78 3.63
CA THR A 20 -10.37 -1.73 3.47
C THR A 20 -9.11 -2.29 2.85
N ASN A 21 -8.25 -1.41 2.34
CA ASN A 21 -6.93 -1.79 1.86
C ASN A 21 -6.10 -2.50 2.93
N ALA A 22 -6.33 -2.23 4.22
CA ALA A 22 -5.64 -2.88 5.32
C ALA A 22 -6.00 -4.37 5.43
N ASP A 23 -7.17 -4.79 4.94
CA ASP A 23 -7.64 -6.17 5.02
C ASP A 23 -7.11 -7.04 3.87
N ALA A 24 -6.54 -6.43 2.83
CA ALA A 24 -6.03 -7.14 1.66
C ALA A 24 -4.94 -8.17 2.04
N GLN A 25 -5.15 -9.42 1.64
CA GLN A 25 -4.26 -10.56 1.87
C GLN A 25 -4.30 -11.54 0.68
N GLY A 26 -3.28 -12.39 0.56
CA GLY A 26 -3.23 -13.41 -0.50
C GLY A 26 -3.39 -12.82 -1.90
N GLY A 27 -4.23 -13.45 -2.74
CA GLY A 27 -4.50 -12.98 -4.09
C GLY A 27 -5.08 -11.56 -4.18
N MET A 28 -5.66 -11.03 -3.10
CA MET A 28 -6.16 -9.66 -3.06
C MET A 28 -5.03 -8.63 -3.07
N LEU A 29 -3.87 -8.95 -2.47
CA LEU A 29 -2.70 -8.06 -2.53
C LEU A 29 -2.24 -7.87 -3.98
N GLU A 30 -2.31 -8.92 -4.80
CA GLU A 30 -1.94 -8.85 -6.22
C GLU A 30 -2.81 -7.84 -6.99
N THR A 31 -4.08 -7.67 -6.60
CA THR A 31 -5.00 -6.73 -7.26
C THR A 31 -4.72 -5.26 -6.94
N ILE A 32 -3.91 -4.98 -5.91
CA ILE A 32 -3.56 -3.62 -5.48
C ILE A 32 -2.06 -3.34 -5.60
N MET A 33 -1.33 -4.17 -6.36
CA MET A 33 0.11 -4.04 -6.54
C MET A 33 0.49 -2.72 -7.21
N PRO A 34 1.64 -2.14 -6.84
CA PRO A 34 2.25 -1.05 -7.59
C PRO A 34 2.57 -1.42 -9.03
N ASP A 35 2.65 -0.39 -9.87
CA ASP A 35 3.22 -0.49 -11.21
C ASP A 35 4.68 -0.97 -11.16
N ALA A 36 5.28 -1.20 -12.33
CA ALA A 36 6.64 -1.70 -12.44
C ALA A 36 7.67 -0.79 -11.71
N ALA A 37 7.48 0.53 -11.77
CA ALA A 37 8.38 1.49 -11.14
C ALA A 37 8.24 1.46 -9.61
N GLY A 38 7.01 1.45 -9.10
CA GLY A 38 6.70 1.34 -7.68
C GLY A 38 7.14 -0.01 -7.10
N LYS A 39 6.99 -1.11 -7.84
CA LYS A 39 7.46 -2.43 -7.43
C LYS A 39 8.99 -2.46 -7.33
N ALA A 40 9.70 -1.91 -8.33
CA ALA A 40 11.14 -1.80 -8.29
C ALA A 40 11.63 -0.95 -7.11
N LEU A 41 10.96 0.17 -6.81
CA LEU A 41 11.27 1.00 -5.64
C LEU A 41 11.06 0.24 -4.33
N LEU A 42 9.91 -0.44 -4.21
CA LEU A 42 9.56 -1.21 -3.03
C LEU A 42 10.56 -2.34 -2.76
N THR A 43 10.99 -3.07 -3.80
CA THR A 43 12.02 -4.12 -3.68
C THR A 43 13.35 -3.54 -3.19
N ARG A 44 13.84 -2.45 -3.78
CA ARG A 44 15.09 -1.81 -3.32
C ARG A 44 15.00 -1.32 -1.89
N ALA A 45 13.85 -0.76 -1.50
CA ALA A 45 13.60 -0.36 -0.12
C ALA A 45 13.52 -1.56 0.82
N ALA A 46 12.97 -2.69 0.38
CA ALA A 46 12.92 -3.92 1.14
C ALA A 46 14.33 -4.41 1.49
N ASP A 47 15.22 -4.46 0.50
CA ASP A 47 16.60 -4.88 0.68
C ASP A 47 17.39 -3.93 1.57
N ARG A 48 17.24 -2.61 1.35
CA ARG A 48 17.99 -1.59 2.09
C ARG A 48 17.52 -1.41 3.54
N LEU A 49 16.22 -1.51 3.79
CA LEU A 49 15.61 -1.27 5.10
C LEU A 49 15.32 -2.57 5.88
N GLY A 50 15.69 -3.73 5.34
CA GLY A 50 15.44 -5.02 5.97
C GLY A 50 13.95 -5.30 6.16
N LEU A 51 13.11 -4.99 5.17
CA LEU A 51 11.67 -5.17 5.32
C LEU A 51 11.30 -6.64 5.34
N SER A 52 10.66 -7.07 6.44
CA SER A 52 9.98 -8.37 6.46
C SER A 52 8.86 -8.43 5.43
N ALA A 53 8.43 -9.64 5.04
CA ALA A 53 7.29 -9.84 4.14
C ALA A 53 6.02 -9.10 4.61
N ARG A 54 5.77 -9.07 5.93
CA ARG A 54 4.67 -8.29 6.53
C ARG A 54 4.86 -6.79 6.33
N GLY A 55 6.09 -6.30 6.50
CA GLY A 55 6.46 -4.92 6.25
C GLY A 55 6.30 -4.52 4.79
N TYR A 56 6.67 -5.40 3.86
CA TYR A 56 6.49 -5.23 2.42
C TYR A 56 5.01 -5.09 2.05
N HIS A 57 4.16 -6.02 2.51
CA HIS A 57 2.71 -5.96 2.30
C HIS A 57 2.06 -4.73 2.97
N ARG A 58 2.57 -4.30 4.13
CA ARG A 58 2.08 -3.07 4.78
C ARG A 58 2.31 -1.85 3.88
N VAL A 59 3.48 -1.73 3.25
CA VAL A 59 3.76 -0.60 2.34
C VAL A 59 2.81 -0.60 1.14
N ILE A 60 2.53 -1.77 0.54
CA ILE A 60 1.56 -1.87 -0.57
C ILE A 60 0.17 -1.35 -0.15
N ARG A 61 -0.32 -1.78 1.01
CA ARG A 61 -1.65 -1.38 1.51
C ARG A 61 -1.74 0.11 1.81
N VAL A 62 -0.67 0.70 2.35
CA VAL A 62 -0.58 2.14 2.58
C VAL A 62 -0.50 2.89 1.25
N ALA A 63 0.35 2.47 0.31
CA ALA A 63 0.48 3.07 -1.01
C ALA A 63 -0.85 3.04 -1.79
N ARG A 64 -1.62 1.94 -1.69
CA ARG A 64 -2.97 1.88 -2.27
C ARG A 64 -3.94 2.85 -1.62
N THR A 65 -3.82 3.05 -0.31
CA THR A 65 -4.66 4.03 0.41
C THR A 65 -4.33 5.46 -0.02
N ILE A 66 -3.05 5.78 -0.22
CA ILE A 66 -2.62 7.09 -0.76
C ILE A 66 -3.18 7.30 -2.17
N ALA A 67 -3.02 6.31 -3.06
CA ALA A 67 -3.58 6.36 -4.41
C ALA A 67 -5.11 6.58 -4.40
N ASP A 68 -5.85 5.90 -3.52
CA ASP A 68 -7.29 6.06 -3.39
C ASP A 68 -7.69 7.46 -2.87
N LEU A 69 -6.87 8.06 -2.01
CA LEU A 69 -7.09 9.43 -1.50
C LEU A 69 -6.84 10.48 -2.58
N GLU A 70 -5.96 10.20 -3.54
CA GLU A 70 -5.66 11.06 -4.69
C GLU A 70 -6.57 10.79 -5.89
N GLY A 71 -7.46 9.79 -5.82
CA GLY A 71 -8.33 9.41 -6.93
C GLY A 71 -7.59 8.70 -8.07
N SER A 72 -6.41 8.13 -7.80
CA SER A 72 -5.64 7.39 -8.80
C SER A 72 -6.13 5.95 -8.96
N ASP A 73 -6.33 5.52 -10.21
CA ASP A 73 -6.73 4.15 -10.56
C ASP A 73 -5.70 3.12 -10.11
N GLY A 74 -4.41 3.47 -10.14
CA GLY A 74 -3.30 2.58 -9.86
C GLY A 74 -2.35 3.10 -8.78
N VAL A 75 -1.48 2.22 -8.29
CA VAL A 75 -0.40 2.58 -7.36
C VAL A 75 0.86 2.85 -8.16
N SER A 76 1.33 4.10 -8.17
CA SER A 76 2.53 4.53 -8.85
C SER A 76 3.73 4.63 -7.91
N GLY A 77 4.92 4.85 -8.48
CA GLY A 77 6.16 5.11 -7.72
C GLY A 77 6.03 6.17 -6.61
N PRO A 78 5.45 7.35 -6.88
CA PRO A 78 5.20 8.39 -5.86
C PRO A 78 4.42 7.89 -4.63
N HIS A 79 3.32 7.15 -4.81
CA HIS A 79 2.55 6.63 -3.67
C HIS A 79 3.36 5.63 -2.83
N VAL A 80 4.22 4.84 -3.47
CA VAL A 80 5.13 3.91 -2.78
C VAL A 80 6.20 4.69 -1.99
N ALA A 81 6.78 5.72 -2.59
CA ALA A 81 7.79 6.56 -1.95
C ALA A 81 7.22 7.23 -0.68
N GLU A 82 5.99 7.75 -0.76
CA GLU A 82 5.31 8.32 0.39
C GLU A 82 4.96 7.27 1.45
N ALA A 83 4.46 6.10 1.06
CA ALA A 83 4.20 5.02 2.01
C ALA A 83 5.47 4.57 2.77
N LEU A 84 6.62 4.59 2.10
CA LEU A 84 7.92 4.32 2.72
C LEU A 84 8.38 5.44 3.66
N SER A 85 8.15 6.70 3.31
CA SER A 85 8.55 7.84 4.14
C SER A 85 7.84 7.83 5.50
N TYR A 86 6.54 7.50 5.52
CA TYR A 86 5.81 7.33 6.79
C TYR A 86 6.44 6.25 7.67
N ARG A 87 6.88 5.12 7.10
CA ARG A 87 7.56 4.08 7.88
C ARG A 87 8.88 4.54 8.47
N LEU A 88 9.67 5.32 7.72
CA LEU A 88 10.94 5.84 8.21
C LEU A 88 10.72 6.85 9.33
N ALA A 89 9.74 7.74 9.16
CA ALA A 89 9.39 8.73 10.19
C ALA A 89 9.01 8.07 11.52
N PHE A 90 8.23 6.98 11.48
CA PHE A 90 7.84 6.22 12.68
C PHE A 90 8.94 5.30 13.23
N ALA A 91 9.91 4.86 12.42
CA ALA A 91 11.04 4.06 12.89
C ALA A 91 12.13 4.89 13.57
N SER A 92 12.23 6.18 13.24
CA SER A 92 13.15 7.13 13.88
C SER A 92 12.62 7.73 15.20
N SER A 93 11.47 7.25 15.69
CA SER A 93 10.84 7.72 16.94
C SER A 93 11.08 6.78 18.14
N GLU A 94 11.92 5.75 18.00
CA GLU A 94 12.23 4.75 19.03
C GLU A 94 13.68 4.84 19.55
N ASP A 95 14.30 6.04 19.50
CA ASP A 95 15.56 6.36 20.20
C ASP A 95 15.31 7.18 21.48
#